data_AF-A0A8K2A973-F1
#
_entry.id   AF-A0A8K2A973-F1
#
_cell.length_a   1.000
_cell.length_b   1.000
_cell.length_c   1.000
_cell.angle_alpha   90.00
_cell.angle_beta   90.00
_cell.angle_gamma   90.00
#
_symmetry.space_group_name_H-M   'P 1'
#
loop_
_entity.id
_entity.type
_entity.pdbx_description
1 polymer ?
#
loop_
_entity_poly.entity_id
_entity_poly.type
_entity_poly.pdbx_seq_one_letter_code
_entity_poly.pdbx_strand_id
1 'polypeptide(L)'
;MPNAWEIDFYSRPITDERQKKLWELLVCDPQRRFEFTKYCVGAEANARWLQTALTEALEFWRSQLGTEQETTVPERIRFFRRPMANIITRACDALTIPAQPSRRTFALYQWLQERHEQVYPQHPGFQPLLAPPPTFEPTPMQPLPDALVGQGWRVVTLQAQDFAESQDWEIAFGDPLIWNLASLPPDRVIPGVLIVSPRAVPLAGWLSGLELACLSLVRDPQASLVLEAGLSDRWLLAPLKTAQTIAEIESFEKAKQAAGKVHFLAVQTDANADSFAGFWILQEPSLEW
;
A
#
# COMPACT_ATOMS: atom_id res chain seq x y z
N MET A 1 -10.41 10.40 11.05
CA MET A 1 -9.54 9.74 10.04
C MET A 1 -10.20 8.43 9.69
N PRO A 2 -10.16 7.97 8.42
CA PRO A 2 -10.81 6.72 8.05
C PRO A 2 -10.19 5.57 8.86
N ASN A 3 -11.05 4.87 9.60
CA ASN A 3 -10.66 3.75 10.47
C ASN A 3 -10.44 2.49 9.61
N ALA A 4 -9.49 2.50 8.69
CA ALA A 4 -9.10 1.28 7.99
C ALA A 4 -8.14 0.47 8.85
N TRP A 5 -8.22 -0.86 8.79
CA TRP A 5 -7.17 -1.74 9.28
C TRP A 5 -6.36 -2.30 8.12
N GLU A 6 -5.11 -2.63 8.38
CA GLU A 6 -4.21 -3.34 7.47
C GLU A 6 -3.86 -4.69 8.12
N ILE A 7 -4.02 -5.80 7.38
CA ILE A 7 -3.74 -7.14 7.92
C ILE A 7 -2.85 -7.99 7.03
N ASP A 8 -2.02 -8.81 7.67
CA ASP A 8 -1.34 -9.95 7.05
C ASP A 8 -1.71 -11.22 7.81
N PHE A 9 -2.22 -12.21 7.10
CA PHE A 9 -2.45 -13.54 7.67
C PHE A 9 -1.72 -14.58 6.82
N TYR A 10 -0.53 -14.99 7.25
CA TYR A 10 0.32 -15.86 6.45
C TYR A 10 1.31 -16.67 7.31
N SER A 11 1.90 -17.72 6.73
CA SER A 11 2.96 -18.47 7.38
C SER A 11 4.22 -17.62 7.59
N ARG A 12 4.96 -17.90 8.66
CA ARG A 12 6.23 -17.25 9.02
C ARG A 12 7.43 -18.17 8.79
N PRO A 13 8.67 -17.62 8.74
CA PRO A 13 9.90 -18.41 8.76
C PRO A 13 10.13 -19.06 10.14
N ILE A 14 9.09 -19.67 10.71
CA ILE A 14 9.05 -20.23 12.05
C ILE A 14 8.34 -21.58 11.97
N THR A 15 8.88 -22.58 12.64
CA THR A 15 8.23 -23.88 12.83
C THR A 15 7.81 -24.12 14.27
N ASP A 16 6.72 -24.86 14.45
CA ASP A 16 6.31 -25.40 15.74
C ASP A 16 7.18 -26.61 16.17
N GLU A 17 6.87 -27.18 17.33
CA GLU A 17 7.54 -28.36 17.90
C GLU A 17 7.47 -29.59 16.97
N ARG A 18 6.52 -29.63 16.03
CA ARG A 18 6.31 -30.71 15.06
C ARG A 18 6.94 -30.41 13.71
N GLN A 19 7.78 -29.38 13.61
CA GLN A 19 8.43 -28.94 12.37
C GLN A 19 7.43 -28.53 11.27
N LYS A 20 6.26 -28.00 11.66
CA LYS A 20 5.27 -27.43 10.74
C LYS A 20 5.34 -25.90 10.78
N LYS A 21 5.09 -25.26 9.63
CA LYS A 21 5.09 -23.79 9.53
C LYS A 21 4.06 -23.19 10.48
N LEU A 22 4.50 -22.24 11.29
CA LEU A 22 3.63 -21.43 12.14
C LEU A 22 3.00 -20.31 11.30
N TRP A 23 1.72 -20.04 11.54
CA TRP A 23 0.96 -18.97 10.91
C TRP A 23 0.75 -17.84 11.89
N GLU A 24 0.65 -16.62 11.38
CA GLU A 24 0.46 -15.44 12.19
C GLU A 24 -0.48 -14.47 11.50
N LEU A 25 -1.40 -13.91 12.30
CA LEU A 25 -2.17 -12.73 11.98
C LEU A 25 -1.45 -11.50 12.55
N LEU A 26 -1.23 -10.49 11.72
CA LEU A 26 -0.93 -9.12 12.13
C LEU A 26 -2.11 -8.23 11.76
N VAL A 27 -2.46 -7.29 12.63
CA VAL A 27 -3.47 -6.25 12.40
C VAL A 27 -2.91 -4.93 12.90
N CYS A 28 -2.93 -3.88 12.08
CA CYS A 28 -2.60 -2.54 12.52
C CYS A 28 -3.51 -1.48 11.89
N ASP A 29 -3.62 -0.31 12.51
CA ASP A 29 -4.13 0.88 11.80
C ASP A 29 -3.00 1.51 10.97
N PRO A 30 -3.31 2.36 9.96
CA PRO A 30 -2.29 2.99 9.15
C PRO A 30 -1.30 3.80 9.97
N GLN A 31 -1.67 4.35 11.13
CA GLN A 31 -0.75 5.13 11.97
C GLN A 31 0.05 4.29 12.98
N ARG A 32 -0.13 2.97 13.01
CA ARG A 32 0.45 2.04 14.00
C ARG A 32 0.20 2.46 15.45
N ARG A 33 -0.94 3.11 15.73
CA ARG A 33 -1.43 3.38 17.09
C ARG A 33 -2.16 2.17 17.66
N PHE A 34 -2.64 1.29 16.78
CA PHE A 34 -3.18 0.00 17.12
C PHE A 34 -2.35 -1.09 16.43
N GLU A 35 -1.94 -2.09 17.20
CA GLU A 35 -1.22 -3.27 16.74
C GLU A 35 -1.73 -4.50 17.50
N PHE A 36 -2.05 -5.58 16.76
CA PHE A 36 -2.46 -6.86 17.31
C PHE A 36 -1.79 -7.99 16.53
N THR A 37 -1.29 -9.00 17.24
CA THR A 37 -0.69 -10.20 16.64
C THR A 37 -1.22 -11.47 17.28
N LYS A 38 -1.46 -12.50 16.47
CA LYS A 38 -1.85 -13.82 17.00
C LYS A 38 -1.32 -14.96 16.14
N TYR A 39 -0.70 -15.96 16.77
CA TYR A 39 -0.21 -17.16 16.10
C TYR A 39 -1.24 -18.29 16.06
N CYS A 40 -1.15 -19.13 15.03
CA CYS A 40 -1.80 -20.44 14.99
C CYS A 40 -1.00 -21.48 14.23
N VAL A 41 -1.36 -22.75 14.42
CA VAL A 41 -0.80 -23.84 13.63
C VAL A 41 -1.44 -23.88 12.25
N GLY A 42 -0.71 -24.39 11.25
CA GLY A 42 -1.23 -24.42 9.86
C GLY A 42 -2.54 -25.19 9.66
N ALA A 43 -2.85 -26.17 10.52
CA ALA A 43 -4.14 -26.90 10.46
C ALA A 43 -5.34 -26.01 10.83
N GLU A 44 -5.11 -24.93 11.58
CA GLU A 44 -6.13 -23.98 12.02
C GLU A 44 -6.21 -22.76 11.11
N ALA A 45 -5.28 -22.59 10.15
CA ALA A 45 -5.18 -21.42 9.30
C ALA A 45 -6.31 -21.34 8.26
N ASN A 46 -7.52 -20.99 8.73
CA ASN A 46 -8.75 -20.93 7.96
C ASN A 46 -9.63 -19.73 8.38
N ALA A 47 -10.71 -19.51 7.64
CA ALA A 47 -11.58 -18.34 7.84
C ALA A 47 -12.25 -18.30 9.22
N ARG A 48 -12.58 -19.45 9.82
CA ARG A 48 -13.20 -19.49 11.16
C ARG A 48 -12.22 -19.03 12.23
N TRP A 49 -10.99 -19.53 12.18
CA TRP A 49 -9.95 -19.09 13.10
C TRP A 49 -9.66 -17.60 12.94
N LEU A 50 -9.54 -17.13 11.68
CA LEU A 50 -9.29 -15.73 11.39
C LEU A 50 -10.43 -14.82 11.89
N GLN A 51 -11.69 -15.25 11.72
CA GLN A 51 -12.85 -14.54 12.27
C GLN A 51 -12.72 -14.37 13.78
N THR A 52 -12.45 -15.45 14.52
CA THR A 52 -12.27 -15.39 15.97
C THR A 52 -11.11 -14.46 16.37
N ALA A 53 -9.97 -14.55 15.68
CA ALA A 53 -8.82 -13.69 15.95
C ALA A 53 -9.11 -12.20 15.66
N LEU A 54 -9.88 -11.90 14.62
CA LEU A 54 -10.32 -10.53 14.30
C LEU A 54 -11.35 -10.01 15.32
N THR A 55 -12.23 -10.87 15.85
CA THR A 55 -13.12 -10.51 16.96
C THR A 55 -12.33 -10.10 18.21
N GLU A 56 -11.31 -10.87 18.58
CA GLU A 56 -10.42 -10.52 19.69
C GLU A 56 -9.67 -9.20 19.44
N ALA A 57 -9.20 -8.98 18.20
CA ALA A 57 -8.58 -7.72 17.82
C ALA A 57 -9.56 -6.53 17.96
N LEU A 58 -10.84 -6.72 17.62
CA LEU A 58 -11.89 -5.70 17.78
C LEU A 58 -12.14 -5.37 19.25
N GLU A 59 -12.27 -6.39 20.09
CA GLU A 59 -12.44 -6.21 21.54
C GLU A 59 -11.24 -5.45 22.14
N PHE A 60 -10.02 -5.85 21.77
CA PHE A 60 -8.80 -5.18 22.20
C PHE A 60 -8.75 -3.71 21.75
N TRP A 61 -9.03 -3.45 20.46
CA TRP A 61 -9.05 -2.09 19.92
C TRP A 61 -10.10 -1.19 20.60
N ARG A 62 -11.31 -1.70 20.84
CA ARG A 62 -12.39 -0.99 21.54
C ARG A 62 -11.99 -0.63 22.97
N SER A 63 -11.33 -1.54 23.66
CA SER A 63 -10.81 -1.28 25.02
C SER A 63 -9.81 -0.13 25.04
N GLN A 64 -8.92 -0.04 24.04
CA GLN A 64 -7.96 1.07 23.92
C GLN A 64 -8.64 2.41 23.61
N LEU A 65 -9.72 2.38 22.85
CA LEU A 65 -10.53 3.57 22.56
C LEU A 65 -11.40 4.01 23.74
N GLY A 66 -11.51 3.20 24.81
CA GLY A 66 -12.41 3.47 25.92
C GLY A 66 -13.89 3.42 25.53
N THR A 67 -14.23 2.63 24.50
CA THR A 67 -15.62 2.44 24.03
C THR A 67 -16.04 1.00 24.24
N GLU A 68 -17.21 0.79 24.83
CA GLU A 68 -17.86 -0.52 24.96
C GLU A 68 -18.89 -0.76 23.85
N GLN A 69 -18.99 0.16 22.89
CA GLN A 69 -19.95 0.03 21.79
C GLN A 69 -19.51 -1.06 20.81
N GLU A 70 -20.24 -2.17 20.80
CA GLU A 70 -20.06 -3.28 19.84
C GLU A 70 -20.16 -2.85 18.37
N THR A 71 -20.73 -1.67 18.10
CA THR A 71 -20.84 -1.07 16.77
C THR A 71 -19.54 -0.41 16.29
N THR A 72 -18.54 -0.23 17.16
CA THR A 72 -17.26 0.37 16.77
C THR A 72 -16.44 -0.66 16.01
N VAL A 73 -16.39 -0.53 14.68
CA VAL A 73 -15.63 -1.40 13.76
C VAL A 73 -14.82 -0.53 12.79
N PRO A 74 -13.73 -1.05 12.21
CA PRO A 74 -13.06 -0.37 11.11
C PRO A 74 -13.98 -0.26 9.90
N GLU A 75 -13.82 0.79 9.10
CA GLU A 75 -14.58 1.00 7.87
C GLU A 75 -14.30 -0.10 6.83
N ARG A 76 -13.09 -0.67 6.87
CA ARG A 76 -12.62 -1.73 5.98
C ARG A 76 -11.34 -2.36 6.51
N ILE A 77 -11.04 -3.56 6.02
CA ILE A 77 -9.80 -4.29 6.27
C ILE A 77 -9.04 -4.45 4.95
N ARG A 78 -7.87 -3.81 4.84
CA ARG A 78 -6.95 -3.93 3.72
C ARG A 78 -6.00 -5.11 3.88
N PHE A 79 -5.72 -5.82 2.79
CA PHE A 79 -4.76 -6.92 2.77
C PHE A 79 -4.11 -7.05 1.39
N PHE A 80 -2.86 -7.52 1.33
CA PHE A 80 -2.12 -7.65 0.07
C PHE A 80 -1.88 -9.11 -0.39
N ARG A 81 -2.15 -10.11 0.46
CA ARG A 81 -1.91 -11.53 0.17
C ARG A 81 -2.97 -12.12 -0.77
N ARG A 82 -2.70 -12.11 -2.09
CA ARG A 82 -3.56 -12.75 -3.10
C ARG A 82 -4.02 -14.18 -2.72
N PRO A 83 -3.15 -15.11 -2.26
CA PRO A 83 -3.59 -16.47 -1.89
C PRO A 83 -4.64 -16.51 -0.77
N MET A 84 -4.63 -15.49 0.08
CA MET A 84 -5.44 -15.45 1.29
C MET A 84 -6.76 -14.72 1.09
N ALA A 85 -7.01 -14.16 -0.10
CA ALA A 85 -8.20 -13.38 -0.39
C ALA A 85 -9.49 -14.10 0.03
N ASN A 86 -9.67 -15.37 -0.36
CA ASN A 86 -10.87 -16.13 -0.01
C ASN A 86 -11.04 -16.34 1.51
N ILE A 87 -9.95 -16.56 2.23
CA ILE A 87 -9.99 -16.77 3.69
C ILE A 87 -10.31 -15.46 4.40
N ILE A 88 -9.63 -14.38 4.01
CA ILE A 88 -9.79 -13.05 4.59
C ILE A 88 -11.18 -12.50 4.31
N THR A 89 -11.65 -12.54 3.05
CA THR A 89 -12.99 -12.06 2.68
C THR A 89 -14.07 -12.78 3.48
N ARG A 90 -14.02 -14.12 3.57
CA ARG A 90 -15.02 -14.89 4.36
C ARG A 90 -15.01 -14.52 5.84
N ALA A 91 -13.85 -14.29 6.44
CA ALA A 91 -13.75 -13.88 7.84
C ALA A 91 -14.31 -12.46 8.05
N CYS A 92 -14.02 -11.53 7.13
CA CYS A 92 -14.51 -10.16 7.19
C CYS A 92 -16.02 -10.06 6.94
N ASP A 93 -16.56 -10.84 5.99
CA ASP A 93 -18.00 -10.92 5.69
C ASP A 93 -18.79 -11.35 6.94
N ALA A 94 -18.28 -12.34 7.67
CA ALA A 94 -18.89 -12.81 8.92
C ALA A 94 -18.87 -11.75 10.05
N LEU A 95 -17.99 -10.76 9.95
CA LEU A 95 -17.91 -9.60 10.85
C LEU A 95 -18.59 -8.36 10.27
N THR A 96 -19.19 -8.43 9.08
CA THR A 96 -19.78 -7.30 8.35
C THR A 96 -18.81 -6.14 8.07
N ILE A 97 -17.52 -6.44 7.99
CA ILE A 97 -16.47 -5.46 7.67
C ILE A 97 -16.06 -5.66 6.21
N PRO A 98 -16.04 -4.61 5.37
CA PRO A 98 -15.57 -4.73 3.99
C PRO A 98 -14.10 -5.19 3.92
N ALA A 99 -13.86 -6.32 3.27
CA ALA A 99 -12.51 -6.73 2.89
C ALA A 99 -12.06 -5.99 1.62
N GLN A 100 -10.90 -5.34 1.66
CA GLN A 100 -10.37 -4.54 0.56
C GLN A 100 -8.99 -5.06 0.11
N PRO A 101 -8.92 -5.77 -1.03
CA PRO A 101 -7.64 -6.17 -1.63
C PRO A 101 -6.81 -4.93 -2.00
N SER A 102 -5.66 -4.71 -1.35
CA SER A 102 -4.86 -3.50 -1.54
C SER A 102 -3.40 -3.66 -1.18
N ARG A 103 -2.54 -3.06 -2.00
CA ARG A 103 -1.12 -2.84 -1.68
C ARG A 103 -0.85 -1.52 -0.95
N ARG A 104 -1.88 -0.69 -0.70
CA ARG A 104 -1.82 0.49 0.17
C ARG A 104 -1.88 0.07 1.65
N THR A 105 -0.94 -0.79 2.04
CA THR A 105 -0.82 -1.38 3.38
C THR A 105 0.55 -1.05 3.98
N PHE A 106 0.95 0.22 3.88
CA PHE A 106 2.32 0.69 4.11
C PHE A 106 2.80 0.47 5.55
N ALA A 107 1.91 0.64 6.54
CA ALA A 107 2.23 0.39 7.95
C ALA A 107 2.49 -1.08 8.20
N LEU A 108 1.67 -1.94 7.62
CA LEU A 108 1.86 -3.37 7.69
C LEU A 108 3.16 -3.82 7.02
N TYR A 109 3.52 -3.23 5.86
CA TYR A 109 4.79 -3.50 5.18
C TYR A 109 6.00 -3.21 6.09
N GLN A 110 6.05 -2.02 6.69
CA GLN A 110 7.12 -1.66 7.61
C GLN A 110 7.13 -2.57 8.84
N TRP A 111 5.97 -2.85 9.42
CA TRP A 111 5.89 -3.70 10.61
C TRP A 111 6.32 -5.14 10.32
N LEU A 112 5.98 -5.69 9.16
CA LEU A 112 6.46 -7.01 8.74
C LEU A 112 7.99 -7.05 8.59
N GLN A 113 8.59 -5.98 8.07
CA GLN A 113 10.05 -5.86 7.98
C GLN A 113 10.69 -5.82 9.38
N GLU A 114 10.18 -4.98 10.28
CA GLU A 114 10.64 -4.92 11.68
C GLU A 114 10.54 -6.28 12.37
N ARG A 115 9.42 -7.00 12.18
CA ARG A 115 9.26 -8.34 12.73
C ARG A 115 10.27 -9.33 12.13
N HIS A 116 10.55 -9.25 10.84
CA HIS A 116 11.52 -10.11 10.19
C HIS A 116 12.95 -9.88 10.68
N GLU A 117 13.32 -8.63 10.92
CA GLU A 117 14.66 -8.25 11.38
C GLU A 117 14.85 -8.48 12.89
N GLN A 118 13.81 -8.22 13.69
CA GLN A 118 13.96 -8.09 15.14
C GLN A 118 13.18 -9.14 15.93
N VAL A 119 12.05 -9.66 15.44
CA VAL A 119 11.17 -10.54 16.22
C VAL A 119 11.37 -12.01 15.85
N TYR A 120 11.21 -12.36 14.58
CA TYR A 120 11.28 -13.76 14.13
C TYR A 120 12.65 -14.41 14.43
N PRO A 121 13.81 -13.73 14.27
CA PRO A 121 15.11 -14.33 14.58
C PRO A 121 15.29 -14.74 16.05
N GLN A 122 14.49 -14.17 16.96
CA GLN A 122 14.54 -14.50 18.39
C GLN A 122 13.66 -15.72 18.72
N HIS A 123 12.82 -16.19 17.79
CA HIS A 123 11.93 -17.31 18.03
C HIS A 123 12.70 -18.66 18.00
N PRO A 124 12.52 -19.58 18.97
CA PRO A 124 13.25 -20.85 19.02
C PRO A 124 13.12 -21.71 17.75
N GLY A 125 11.95 -21.66 17.11
CA GLY A 125 11.66 -22.34 15.85
C GLY A 125 12.01 -21.57 14.57
N PHE A 126 12.78 -20.48 14.64
CA PHE A 126 13.12 -19.69 13.45
C PHE A 126 13.97 -20.47 12.45
N GLN A 127 13.57 -20.45 11.18
CA GLN A 127 14.30 -21.09 10.09
C GLN A 127 14.51 -20.06 8.95
N PRO A 128 15.71 -19.45 8.83
CA PRO A 128 15.96 -18.39 7.86
C PRO A 128 15.94 -18.87 6.40
N LEU A 129 16.04 -20.18 6.17
CA LEU A 129 16.04 -20.79 4.84
C LEU A 129 14.65 -21.27 4.38
N LEU A 130 13.58 -20.90 5.10
CA LEU A 130 12.22 -21.19 4.65
C LEU A 130 11.96 -20.44 3.34
N ALA A 131 11.55 -21.18 2.31
CA ALA A 131 11.33 -20.62 0.99
C ALA A 131 10.39 -19.40 1.05
N PRO A 132 10.71 -18.34 0.30
CA PRO A 132 9.89 -17.15 0.24
C PRO A 132 8.47 -17.50 -0.25
N PRO A 133 7.40 -16.81 0.21
CA PRO A 133 6.11 -16.89 -0.44
C PRO A 133 6.24 -16.73 -1.96
N PRO A 134 5.41 -17.46 -2.71
CA PRO A 134 5.47 -17.42 -4.17
C PRO A 134 5.23 -15.99 -4.65
N THR A 135 6.15 -15.50 -5.49
CA THR A 135 5.95 -14.29 -6.29
C THR A 135 4.93 -14.59 -7.37
N PHE A 136 3.92 -13.74 -7.49
CA PHE A 136 2.94 -13.85 -8.56
C PHE A 136 3.43 -13.13 -9.80
N GLU A 137 3.21 -13.75 -10.96
CA GLU A 137 3.45 -13.06 -12.22
C GLU A 137 2.65 -11.75 -12.27
N PRO A 138 3.27 -10.65 -12.72
CA PRO A 138 2.55 -9.43 -12.98
C PRO A 138 1.46 -9.70 -14.01
N THR A 139 0.26 -9.19 -13.76
CA THR A 139 -0.78 -9.13 -14.78
C THR A 139 -0.28 -8.32 -15.99
N PRO A 140 -0.84 -8.57 -17.19
CA PRO A 140 -0.54 -7.74 -18.34
C PRO A 140 -1.04 -6.31 -18.09
N MET A 141 -0.26 -5.33 -18.56
CA MET A 141 -0.66 -3.93 -18.52
C MET A 141 -1.87 -3.68 -19.41
N GLN A 142 -2.83 -2.92 -18.91
CA GLN A 142 -4.00 -2.48 -19.65
C GLN A 142 -3.84 -1.00 -20.07
N PRO A 143 -4.36 -0.58 -21.23
CA PRO A 143 -4.41 0.83 -21.56
C PRO A 143 -5.27 1.58 -20.55
N LEU A 144 -4.92 2.83 -20.25
CA LEU A 144 -5.82 3.69 -19.47
C LEU A 144 -7.14 3.89 -20.22
N PRO A 145 -8.29 3.85 -19.51
CA PRO A 145 -9.56 4.30 -20.04
C PRO A 145 -9.44 5.71 -20.64
N ASP A 146 -10.14 5.99 -21.75
CA ASP A 146 -10.11 7.29 -22.45
C ASP A 146 -10.44 8.50 -21.54
N ALA A 147 -11.22 8.26 -20.49
CA ALA A 147 -11.55 9.26 -19.47
C ALA A 147 -10.32 9.76 -18.70
N LEU A 148 -9.22 9.01 -18.72
CA LEU A 148 -8.03 9.17 -17.86
C LEU A 148 -6.76 9.48 -18.63
N VAL A 149 -6.84 9.47 -19.95
CA VAL A 149 -5.76 9.95 -20.79
C VAL A 149 -5.64 11.45 -20.54
N GLY A 150 -4.63 11.83 -19.75
CA GLY A 150 -4.20 13.21 -19.58
C GLY A 150 -3.53 13.73 -20.85
N GLN A 151 -3.50 15.05 -21.03
CA GLN A 151 -2.85 15.70 -22.17
C GLN A 151 -1.33 15.65 -22.06
N GLY A 152 -0.80 15.58 -20.84
CA GLY A 152 0.62 15.43 -20.59
C GLY A 152 0.90 14.97 -19.18
N TRP A 153 2.12 14.50 -18.98
CA TRP A 153 2.69 14.22 -17.68
C TRP A 153 4.12 14.74 -17.63
N ARG A 154 4.65 14.95 -16.43
CA ARG A 154 6.06 15.30 -16.20
C ARG A 154 6.54 14.75 -14.87
N VAL A 155 7.84 14.50 -14.74
CA VAL A 155 8.44 14.23 -13.45
C VAL A 155 8.59 15.54 -12.69
N VAL A 156 8.21 15.52 -11.41
CA VAL A 156 8.36 16.62 -10.47
C VAL A 156 8.98 16.09 -9.19
N THR A 157 9.44 16.99 -8.33
CA THR A 157 10.05 16.64 -7.06
C THR A 157 9.58 17.60 -5.98
N LEU A 158 9.35 17.07 -4.79
CA LEU A 158 9.15 17.83 -3.55
C LEU A 158 10.18 17.36 -2.53
N GLN A 159 10.53 18.19 -1.56
CA GLN A 159 11.30 17.76 -0.39
C GLN A 159 10.34 17.18 0.66
N ALA A 160 10.82 16.27 1.50
CA ALA A 160 10.00 15.68 2.56
C ALA A 160 9.41 16.75 3.50
N GLN A 161 10.14 17.83 3.76
CA GLN A 161 9.67 18.97 4.55
C GLN A 161 8.50 19.72 3.94
N ASP A 162 8.38 19.76 2.60
CA ASP A 162 7.31 20.51 1.92
C ASP A 162 5.93 19.92 2.24
N PHE A 163 5.87 18.64 2.59
CA PHE A 163 4.63 17.97 3.00
C PHE A 163 4.15 18.39 4.40
N ALA A 164 4.96 19.07 5.20
CA ALA A 164 4.51 19.60 6.49
C ALA A 164 3.39 20.64 6.31
N GLU A 165 3.43 21.42 5.22
CA GLU A 165 2.46 22.46 4.86
C GLU A 165 1.30 21.93 4.01
N SER A 166 1.25 20.62 3.80
CA SER A 166 0.24 19.96 2.97
C SER A 166 -1.21 20.18 3.38
N GLN A 167 -1.47 20.53 4.65
CA GLN A 167 -2.81 20.85 5.13
C GLN A 167 -3.35 22.15 4.53
N ASP A 168 -2.44 23.03 4.08
CA ASP A 168 -2.75 24.28 3.42
C ASP A 168 -2.89 24.11 1.90
N TRP A 169 -2.54 22.93 1.35
CA TRP A 169 -2.72 22.66 -0.08
C TRP A 169 -4.19 22.49 -0.41
N GLU A 170 -4.66 23.20 -1.43
CA GLU A 170 -6.00 23.02 -1.97
C GLU A 170 -6.04 21.75 -2.83
N ILE A 171 -6.48 20.63 -2.23
CA ILE A 171 -6.56 19.31 -2.85
C ILE A 171 -8.02 18.85 -2.90
N ALA A 172 -8.57 18.68 -4.09
CA ALA A 172 -9.96 18.21 -4.24
C ALA A 172 -10.12 16.70 -3.97
N PHE A 173 -9.12 15.89 -4.36
CA PHE A 173 -9.13 14.44 -4.21
C PHE A 173 -7.78 13.93 -3.73
N GLY A 174 -7.78 12.98 -2.81
CA GLY A 174 -6.54 12.42 -2.28
C GLY A 174 -6.79 11.60 -1.04
N ASP A 175 -5.73 10.98 -0.54
CA ASP A 175 -5.73 10.36 0.78
C ASP A 175 -5.06 11.29 1.79
N PRO A 176 -5.50 11.28 3.07
CA PRO A 176 -4.79 12.00 4.12
C PRO A 176 -3.33 11.53 4.17
N LEU A 177 -2.41 12.49 4.26
CA LEU A 177 -0.99 12.24 4.18
C LEU A 177 -0.50 11.23 5.21
N ILE A 178 0.31 10.31 4.71
CA ILE A 178 0.71 9.10 5.41
C ILE A 178 1.95 9.41 6.26
N TRP A 179 1.88 9.04 7.53
CA TRP A 179 2.91 9.10 8.57
C TRP A 179 4.33 8.67 8.12
N ASN A 180 4.48 7.86 7.07
CA ASN A 180 5.77 7.37 6.58
C ASN A 180 6.69 8.50 6.03
N LEU A 181 6.16 9.69 5.75
CA LEU A 181 7.02 10.83 5.41
C LEU A 181 7.83 11.35 6.62
N ALA A 182 7.33 11.18 7.85
CA ALA A 182 7.97 11.71 9.06
C ALA A 182 9.31 11.02 9.38
N SER A 183 9.53 9.80 8.88
CA SER A 183 10.79 9.06 9.04
C SER A 183 11.87 9.46 8.03
N LEU A 184 11.54 10.26 7.01
CA LEU A 184 12.50 10.70 6.01
C LEU A 184 13.21 11.99 6.45
N PRO A 185 14.50 12.18 6.09
CA PRO A 185 15.17 13.46 6.32
C PRO A 185 14.41 14.63 5.65
N PRO A 186 14.32 15.82 6.27
CA PRO A 186 13.54 16.95 5.74
C PRO A 186 13.90 17.34 4.29
N ASP A 187 15.18 17.29 3.94
CA ASP A 187 15.74 17.62 2.63
C ASP A 187 15.66 16.46 1.62
N ARG A 188 15.12 15.30 2.02
CA ARG A 188 14.97 14.13 1.14
C ARG A 188 14.06 14.49 -0.03
N VAL A 189 14.60 14.38 -1.24
CA VAL A 189 13.82 14.49 -2.48
C VAL A 189 12.85 13.32 -2.59
N ILE A 190 11.57 13.63 -2.68
CA ILE A 190 10.47 12.73 -2.99
C ILE A 190 10.09 12.99 -4.46
N PRO A 191 10.33 12.04 -5.37
CA PRO A 191 9.93 12.22 -6.76
C PRO A 191 8.42 11.97 -6.92
N GLY A 192 7.84 12.60 -7.93
CA GLY A 192 6.45 12.41 -8.29
C GLY A 192 6.21 12.56 -9.78
N VAL A 193 5.01 12.17 -10.20
CA VAL A 193 4.52 12.40 -11.55
C VAL A 193 3.32 13.33 -11.47
N LEU A 194 3.40 14.44 -12.21
CA LEU A 194 2.31 15.39 -12.36
C LEU A 194 1.60 15.13 -13.69
N ILE A 195 0.32 14.75 -13.63
CA ILE A 195 -0.57 14.69 -14.80
C ILE A 195 -1.22 16.07 -14.99
N VAL A 196 -1.15 16.60 -16.20
CA VAL A 196 -1.77 17.87 -16.57
C VAL A 196 -2.94 17.60 -17.51
N SER A 197 -4.13 18.10 -17.15
CA SER A 197 -5.34 17.93 -17.94
C SER A 197 -6.40 18.99 -17.65
N PRO A 198 -7.05 19.62 -18.66
CA PRO A 198 -8.20 20.47 -18.44
C PRO A 198 -9.41 19.69 -17.89
N ARG A 199 -9.35 18.35 -17.85
CA ARG A 199 -10.32 17.46 -17.17
C ARG A 199 -9.77 16.92 -15.85
N ALA A 200 -8.91 17.67 -15.16
CA ALA A 200 -8.23 17.26 -13.94
C ALA A 200 -9.17 16.75 -12.85
N VAL A 201 -10.27 17.48 -12.58
CA VAL A 201 -11.25 17.11 -11.52
C VAL A 201 -11.94 15.76 -11.82
N PRO A 202 -12.56 15.53 -13.01
CA PRO A 202 -13.08 14.21 -13.36
C PRO A 202 -12.04 13.10 -13.32
N LEU A 203 -10.82 13.36 -13.79
CA LEU A 203 -9.72 12.39 -13.78
C LEU A 203 -9.36 12.01 -12.34
N ALA A 204 -9.22 13.01 -11.46
CA ALA A 204 -8.88 12.79 -10.06
C ALA A 204 -10.01 12.07 -9.30
N GLY A 205 -11.27 12.39 -9.59
CA GLY A 205 -12.43 11.68 -9.03
C GLY A 205 -12.45 10.20 -9.42
N TRP A 206 -12.08 9.86 -10.66
CA TRP A 206 -11.96 8.47 -11.08
C TRP A 206 -10.78 7.77 -10.42
N LEU A 207 -9.61 8.41 -10.35
CA LEU A 207 -8.42 7.85 -9.67
C LEU A 207 -8.69 7.57 -8.19
N SER A 208 -9.56 8.35 -7.55
CA SER A 208 -10.00 8.12 -6.16
C SER A 208 -10.79 6.82 -5.97
N GLY A 209 -11.35 6.26 -7.05
CA GLY A 209 -11.98 4.95 -7.03
C GLY A 209 -11.00 3.78 -7.08
N LEU A 210 -9.71 4.04 -7.28
CA LEU A 210 -8.67 3.02 -7.33
C LEU A 210 -7.88 2.95 -6.02
N GLU A 211 -7.45 1.74 -5.64
CA GLU A 211 -6.44 1.54 -4.61
C GLU A 211 -5.03 1.75 -5.20
N LEU A 212 -4.67 3.00 -5.52
CA LEU A 212 -3.39 3.36 -6.14
C LEU A 212 -2.20 2.87 -5.30
N ALA A 213 -1.37 1.98 -5.83
CA ALA A 213 -0.27 1.38 -5.09
C ALA A 213 1.06 2.13 -5.34
N CYS A 214 1.49 2.16 -6.60
CA CYS A 214 2.77 2.75 -7.00
C CYS A 214 2.80 3.08 -8.49
N LEU A 215 3.80 3.88 -8.86
CA LEU A 215 4.28 4.07 -10.22
C LEU A 215 5.54 3.22 -10.42
N SER A 216 5.65 2.56 -11.57
CA SER A 216 6.80 1.71 -11.91
C SER A 216 7.25 1.89 -13.36
N LEU A 217 8.56 1.80 -13.58
CA LEU A 217 9.16 1.66 -14.89
C LEU A 217 9.16 0.20 -15.35
N VAL A 218 8.51 -0.07 -16.49
CA VAL A 218 8.55 -1.37 -17.17
C VAL A 218 9.34 -1.23 -18.46
N ARG A 219 10.30 -2.12 -18.73
CA ARG A 219 11.15 -2.06 -19.95
C ARG A 219 10.69 -2.97 -21.08
N ASP A 220 10.07 -4.09 -20.75
CA ASP A 220 9.69 -5.16 -21.68
C ASP A 220 8.15 -5.22 -21.81
N PRO A 221 7.57 -5.24 -23.02
CA PRO A 221 8.23 -5.20 -24.34
C PRO A 221 8.67 -3.81 -24.78
N GLN A 222 8.17 -2.77 -24.12
CA GLN A 222 8.53 -1.38 -24.40
C GLN A 222 8.62 -0.59 -23.10
N ALA A 223 9.64 0.26 -23.01
CA ALA A 223 9.81 1.21 -21.92
C ALA A 223 8.52 2.02 -21.68
N SER A 224 7.96 1.91 -20.48
CA SER A 224 6.65 2.43 -20.13
C SER A 224 6.61 2.85 -18.66
N LEU A 225 5.94 3.97 -18.39
CA LEU A 225 5.52 4.36 -17.05
C LEU A 225 4.15 3.72 -16.77
N VAL A 226 4.06 2.99 -15.67
CA VAL A 226 2.89 2.19 -15.31
C VAL A 226 2.34 2.65 -13.97
N LEU A 227 1.02 2.81 -13.90
CA LEU A 227 0.29 3.03 -12.67
C LEU A 227 -0.25 1.68 -12.17
N GLU A 228 0.16 1.31 -10.98
CA GLU A 228 -0.26 0.08 -10.34
C GLU A 228 -1.30 0.35 -9.26
N ALA A 229 -2.34 -0.48 -9.19
CA ALA A 229 -3.42 -0.36 -8.22
C ALA A 229 -3.88 -1.73 -7.69
N GLY A 230 -4.65 -1.72 -6.59
CA GLY A 230 -5.20 -2.91 -5.96
C GLY A 230 -4.12 -3.95 -5.64
N LEU A 231 -4.45 -5.24 -5.85
CA LEU A 231 -3.47 -6.33 -5.73
C LEU A 231 -2.61 -6.50 -6.98
N SER A 232 -3.13 -6.17 -8.15
CA SER A 232 -2.56 -6.59 -9.42
C SER A 232 -2.90 -5.70 -10.59
N ASP A 233 -3.68 -4.64 -10.45
CA ASP A 233 -4.07 -3.86 -11.61
C ASP A 233 -2.88 -3.02 -12.09
N ARG A 234 -2.67 -3.00 -13.40
CA ARG A 234 -1.54 -2.32 -14.03
C ARG A 234 -2.06 -1.54 -15.23
N TRP A 235 -1.93 -0.23 -15.18
CA TRP A 235 -2.40 0.69 -16.20
C TRP A 235 -1.21 1.35 -16.88
N LEU A 236 -1.15 1.29 -18.21
CA LEU A 236 -0.15 2.02 -18.98
C LEU A 236 -0.46 3.53 -18.88
N LEU A 237 0.31 4.23 -18.05
CA LEU A 237 0.18 5.67 -17.88
C LEU A 237 0.78 6.40 -19.09
N ALA A 238 1.99 6.00 -19.50
CA ALA A 238 2.62 6.54 -20.69
C ALA A 238 3.68 5.61 -21.31
N PRO A 239 3.69 5.43 -22.64
CA PRO A 239 4.82 4.83 -23.33
C PRO A 239 6.00 5.80 -23.38
N LEU A 240 7.21 5.31 -23.06
CA LEU A 240 8.44 6.09 -23.08
C LEU A 240 9.15 5.90 -24.43
N LYS A 241 8.93 6.86 -25.34
CA LYS A 241 9.34 6.72 -26.76
C LYS A 241 10.76 7.19 -27.06
N THR A 242 11.39 7.99 -26.19
CA THR A 242 12.70 8.60 -26.45
C THR A 242 13.69 8.24 -25.34
N ALA A 243 14.99 8.21 -25.68
CA ALA A 243 16.04 7.99 -24.68
C ALA A 243 16.01 9.03 -23.55
N GLN A 244 15.58 10.26 -23.86
CA GLN A 244 15.44 11.33 -22.88
C GLN A 244 14.34 11.03 -21.86
N THR A 245 13.14 10.63 -22.29
CA THR A 245 12.05 10.31 -21.36
C THR A 245 12.32 9.02 -20.58
N ILE A 246 13.03 8.07 -21.17
CA ILE A 246 13.52 6.88 -20.45
C ILE A 246 14.49 7.29 -19.34
N ALA A 247 15.49 8.14 -19.63
CA ALA A 247 16.47 8.60 -18.65
C ALA A 247 15.83 9.44 -17.52
N GLU A 248 14.79 10.21 -17.84
CA GLU A 248 14.01 10.96 -16.85
C GLU A 248 13.29 10.01 -15.87
N ILE A 249 12.60 8.98 -16.38
CA ILE A 249 11.93 7.98 -15.52
C ILE A 249 12.95 7.11 -14.77
N GLU A 250 14.11 6.81 -15.34
CA GLU A 250 15.19 6.14 -14.60
C GLU A 250 15.71 6.99 -13.43
N SER A 251 15.75 8.31 -13.60
CA SER A 251 16.12 9.24 -12.54
C SER A 251 15.04 9.32 -11.46
N PHE A 252 13.76 9.31 -11.87
CA PHE A 252 12.62 9.15 -10.97
C PHE A 252 12.73 7.86 -10.14
N GLU A 253 13.01 6.71 -10.76
CA GLU A 253 13.16 5.44 -10.04
C GLU A 253 14.34 5.46 -9.06
N LYS A 254 15.48 6.07 -9.44
CA LYS A 254 16.63 6.23 -8.52
C LYS A 254 16.27 7.08 -7.30
N ALA A 255 15.60 8.22 -7.51
CA ALA A 255 15.15 9.08 -6.42
C ALA A 255 14.11 8.37 -5.54
N LYS A 256 13.21 7.58 -6.15
CA LYS A 256 12.19 6.79 -5.46
C LYS A 256 12.86 5.75 -4.57
N GLN A 257 13.86 5.00 -5.07
CA GLN A 257 14.63 4.07 -4.23
C GLN A 257 15.33 4.79 -3.06
N ALA A 258 15.96 5.93 -3.32
CA ALA A 258 16.59 6.74 -2.27
C ALA A 258 15.59 7.23 -1.21
N ALA A 259 14.34 7.48 -1.58
CA ALA A 259 13.24 7.86 -0.70
C ALA A 259 12.52 6.67 -0.03
N GLY A 260 13.13 5.47 0.03
CA GLY A 260 12.48 4.30 0.64
C GLY A 260 11.27 3.84 -0.17
N LYS A 261 11.34 4.01 -1.49
CA LYS A 261 10.28 3.74 -2.47
C LYS A 261 9.04 4.64 -2.36
N VAL A 262 9.08 5.68 -1.52
CA VAL A 262 8.03 6.69 -1.41
C VAL A 262 8.10 7.64 -2.61
N HIS A 263 6.94 7.95 -3.18
CA HIS A 263 6.77 8.85 -4.31
C HIS A 263 5.32 9.36 -4.33
N PHE A 264 4.97 10.24 -5.27
CA PHE A 264 3.60 10.75 -5.37
C PHE A 264 3.07 10.83 -6.81
N LEU A 265 1.74 10.87 -6.91
CA LEU A 265 1.00 11.18 -8.12
C LEU A 265 0.18 12.44 -7.87
N ALA A 266 0.30 13.42 -8.74
CA ALA A 266 -0.46 14.67 -8.69
C ALA A 266 -1.23 14.90 -9.99
N VAL A 267 -2.35 15.60 -9.91
CA VAL A 267 -3.19 15.96 -11.05
C VAL A 267 -3.54 17.44 -10.96
N GLN A 268 -3.28 18.20 -12.03
CA GLN A 268 -3.59 19.63 -12.13
C GLN A 268 -4.24 19.98 -13.47
N THR A 269 -4.96 21.10 -13.51
CA THR A 269 -5.61 21.62 -14.72
C THR A 269 -4.61 22.06 -15.77
N ASP A 270 -3.57 22.75 -15.34
CA ASP A 270 -2.46 23.25 -16.13
C ASP A 270 -1.19 23.29 -15.27
N ALA A 271 -0.05 23.63 -15.87
CA ALA A 271 1.26 23.56 -15.23
C ALA A 271 1.54 24.69 -14.22
N ASN A 272 0.70 25.74 -14.20
CA ASN A 272 0.86 26.90 -13.33
C ASN A 272 -0.28 26.98 -12.30
N ALA A 273 -1.07 25.92 -12.15
CA ALA A 273 -2.16 25.90 -11.19
C ALA A 273 -1.61 25.90 -9.76
N ASP A 274 -2.17 26.74 -8.91
CA ASP A 274 -1.83 26.82 -7.48
C ASP A 274 -2.53 25.74 -6.63
N SER A 275 -3.42 24.96 -7.23
CA SER A 275 -4.19 23.89 -6.57
C SER A 275 -4.03 22.54 -7.26
N PHE A 276 -4.34 21.47 -6.53
CA PHE A 276 -4.34 20.10 -7.04
C PHE A 276 -5.77 19.60 -7.17
N ALA A 277 -6.14 19.14 -8.36
CA ALA A 277 -7.35 18.34 -8.49
C ALA A 277 -7.21 17.00 -7.76
N GLY A 278 -6.01 16.42 -7.77
CA GLY A 278 -5.73 15.14 -7.13
C GLY A 278 -4.30 15.06 -6.60
N PHE A 279 -4.11 14.48 -5.41
CA PHE A 279 -2.79 14.24 -4.85
C PHE A 279 -2.76 12.95 -4.01
N TRP A 280 -1.85 12.02 -4.34
CA TRP A 280 -1.69 10.76 -3.63
C TRP A 280 -0.23 10.46 -3.32
N ILE A 281 0.05 10.16 -2.06
CA ILE A 281 1.28 9.46 -1.69
C ILE A 281 1.15 7.98 -1.99
N LEU A 282 2.21 7.47 -2.60
CA LEU A 282 2.36 6.11 -3.04
C LEU A 282 3.66 5.54 -2.44
N GLN A 283 3.71 4.24 -2.28
CA GLN A 283 4.93 3.55 -1.91
C GLN A 283 4.94 2.20 -2.60
N GLU A 284 6.03 1.91 -3.31
CA GLU A 284 6.19 0.58 -3.88
C GLU A 284 6.58 -0.40 -2.77
N PRO A 285 5.80 -1.48 -2.57
CA PRO A 285 6.14 -2.53 -1.61
C PRO A 285 7.57 -3.06 -1.79
N SER A 286 8.28 -3.24 -0.69
CA SER A 286 9.65 -3.79 -0.67
C SER A 286 9.73 -5.24 -0.19
N LEU A 287 8.61 -5.98 -0.09
CA LEU A 287 8.66 -7.37 0.39
C LEU A 287 9.25 -8.29 -0.67
N GLU A 288 10.56 -8.42 -0.64
CA GLU A 288 11.33 -9.53 -1.16
C GLU A 288 11.51 -10.54 -0.03
N TRP A 289 10.47 -11.30 0.32
CA TRP A 289 10.68 -12.43 1.22
C TRP A 289 9.87 -13.64 0.90
#